data_AF-A0A0R1MHJ6-F1
#
_entry.id   AF-A0A0R1MHJ6-F1
#
_cell.length_a   1.000
_cell.length_b   1.000
_cell.length_c   1.000
_cell.angle_alpha   90.00
_cell.angle_beta   90.00
_cell.angle_gamma   90.00
#
_symmetry.space_group_name_H-M   'P 1'
#
loop_
_entity.id
_entity.type
_entity.pdbx_description
1 polymer ?
#
loop_
_entity_poly.entity_id
_entity_poly.type
_entity_poly.pdbx_seq_one_letter_code
_entity_poly.pdbx_strand_id
1 'polypeptide(L)'
;MLTVRSSGQNQFYPIVSFFSNFASTSVLIIIIAFAIWKYFKRIVNAVWVIFVHFSSVLLALLINWISQELQLSRSPVLVLINEHVLATVIIILIVLTIILPTLVDQEVQLLTILLAFLWLGMVITAQLYGGKSSFTGMLASLLVALVWWEIMRIFYFICDF
;
A
#
# COMPACT_ATOMS: atom_id res chain seq x y z
N MET A 1 14.70 -8.82 -37.49
CA MET A 1 14.55 -7.37 -37.74
C MET A 1 13.08 -7.04 -37.88
N LEU A 2 12.42 -6.69 -36.78
CA LEU A 2 11.16 -5.93 -36.70
C LEU A 2 11.17 -5.23 -35.34
N THR A 3 11.96 -4.16 -35.26
CA THR A 3 11.91 -3.22 -34.14
C THR A 3 10.64 -2.40 -34.28
N VAL A 4 9.54 -2.90 -33.71
CA VAL A 4 8.36 -2.07 -33.43
C VAL A 4 8.72 -1.21 -32.21
N ARG A 5 9.46 -0.14 -32.48
CA ARG A 5 9.64 0.97 -31.55
C ARG A 5 8.33 1.75 -31.53
N SER A 6 7.38 1.37 -30.67
CA SER A 6 6.23 2.22 -30.38
C SER A 6 6.70 3.37 -29.47
N SER A 7 7.30 4.39 -30.06
CA SER A 7 7.72 5.63 -29.40
C SER A 7 6.53 6.53 -29.06
N GLY A 8 5.66 6.00 -28.20
CA GLY A 8 4.49 6.61 -27.57
C GLY A 8 3.95 5.72 -26.44
N GLN A 9 4.82 4.88 -25.87
CA GLN A 9 4.49 3.86 -24.87
C GLN A 9 3.86 4.47 -23.62
N ASN A 10 2.61 4.05 -23.34
CA ASN A 10 1.77 4.39 -22.19
C ASN A 10 2.56 4.74 -20.90
N GLN A 11 2.88 6.02 -20.72
CA GLN A 11 3.57 6.55 -19.53
C GLN A 11 2.74 6.41 -18.25
N PHE A 12 1.45 6.10 -18.38
CA PHE A 12 0.51 5.94 -17.29
C PHE A 12 0.96 4.90 -16.25
N TYR A 13 1.29 3.67 -16.65
CA TYR A 13 1.66 2.62 -15.69
C TYR A 13 2.96 2.91 -14.92
N PRO A 14 4.03 3.42 -15.57
CA PRO A 14 5.20 3.91 -14.85
C PRO A 14 4.89 5.00 -13.82
N ILE A 15 4.02 5.96 -14.14
CA ILE A 15 3.61 7.03 -13.22
C ILE A 15 2.86 6.46 -12.03
N VAL A 16 1.88 5.58 -12.27
CA VAL A 16 1.14 4.91 -11.19
C VAL A 16 2.07 4.05 -10.31
N SER A 17 3.00 3.33 -10.94
CA SER A 17 4.02 2.56 -10.22
C SER A 17 4.96 3.45 -9.41
N PHE A 18 5.24 4.67 -9.87
CA PHE A 18 6.05 5.64 -9.13
C PHE A 18 5.31 6.11 -7.87
N PHE A 19 4.04 6.52 -7.98
CA PHE A 19 3.26 7.00 -6.84
C PHE A 19 2.94 5.92 -5.80
N SER A 20 2.98 4.64 -6.18
CA SER A 20 2.83 3.50 -5.28
C SER A 20 4.15 2.94 -4.77
N ASN A 21 5.30 3.55 -5.08
CA ASN A 21 6.59 3.06 -4.60
C ASN A 21 6.82 3.38 -3.12
N PHE A 22 7.78 2.71 -2.50
CA PHE A 22 8.08 2.89 -1.08
C PHE A 22 8.40 4.36 -0.72
N ALA A 23 9.22 5.04 -1.52
CA ALA A 23 9.62 6.42 -1.23
C ALA A 23 8.43 7.40 -1.30
N SER A 24 7.59 7.32 -2.34
CA SER A 24 6.43 8.17 -2.53
C SER A 24 5.36 7.89 -1.48
N THR A 25 5.10 6.62 -1.19
CA THR A 25 4.13 6.22 -0.15
C THR A 25 4.61 6.61 1.24
N SER A 26 5.92 6.56 1.51
CA SER A 26 6.51 7.07 2.75
C SER A 26 6.36 8.59 2.88
N VAL A 27 6.58 9.36 1.81
CA VAL A 27 6.33 10.80 1.84
C VAL A 27 4.85 11.09 2.11
N LEU A 28 3.95 10.36 1.43
CA LEU A 28 2.52 10.49 1.64
C LEU A 28 2.12 10.12 3.08
N ILE A 29 2.70 9.08 3.67
CA ILE A 29 2.38 8.68 5.05
C ILE A 29 2.81 9.74 6.06
N ILE A 30 3.97 10.37 5.84
CA ILE A 30 4.45 11.45 6.70
C ILE A 30 3.50 12.66 6.60
N ILE A 31 3.04 13.00 5.39
CA ILE A 31 2.06 14.07 5.18
C ILE A 31 0.74 13.74 5.88
N ILE A 32 0.23 12.51 5.73
CA ILE A 32 -1.01 12.06 6.39
C ILE A 32 -0.86 12.11 7.91
N ALA A 33 0.24 11.60 8.46
CA ALA A 33 0.52 11.62 9.89
C ALA A 33 0.60 13.05 10.44
N PHE A 34 1.26 13.95 9.71
CA PHE A 34 1.31 15.37 10.08
C PHE A 34 -0.09 16.01 10.06
N ALA A 35 -0.90 15.71 9.04
CA ALA A 35 -2.29 16.18 8.98
C ALA A 35 -3.10 15.63 10.17
N ILE A 36 -2.97 14.35 10.49
CA ILE A 36 -3.66 13.73 11.64
C ILE A 36 -3.28 14.44 12.94
N TRP A 37 -1.99 14.69 13.16
CA TRP A 37 -1.52 15.38 14.34
C TRP A 37 -2.04 16.82 14.40
N LYS A 38 -1.97 17.57 13.30
CA LYS A 38 -2.32 19.00 13.29
C LYS A 38 -3.82 19.24 13.45
N TYR A 39 -4.64 18.49 12.72
CA TYR A 39 -6.09 18.72 12.64
C TYR A 39 -6.87 17.95 13.70
N PHE A 40 -6.49 16.70 14.01
CA PHE A 40 -7.22 15.89 15.00
C PHE A 40 -6.59 15.92 16.39
N LYS A 41 -5.39 16.52 16.56
CA LYS A 41 -4.63 16.57 17.82
C LYS A 41 -4.30 15.20 18.42
N ARG A 42 -4.33 14.15 17.58
CA ARG A 42 -4.04 12.76 17.96
C ARG A 42 -2.61 12.39 17.57
N ILE A 43 -1.64 12.79 18.39
CA ILE A 43 -0.22 12.49 18.13
C ILE A 43 0.06 10.98 18.12
N VAL A 44 -0.65 10.23 18.97
CA VAL A 44 -0.52 8.79 19.07
C VAL A 44 -0.91 8.12 17.75
N ASN A 45 -2.06 8.49 17.16
CA ASN A 45 -2.48 7.99 15.85
C ASN A 45 -1.47 8.33 14.75
N ALA A 46 -0.89 9.54 14.78
CA ALA A 46 0.10 9.95 13.80
C ALA A 46 1.37 9.09 13.87
N VAL A 47 1.91 8.86 15.07
CA VAL A 47 3.08 8.00 15.29
C VAL A 47 2.76 6.55 14.93
N TRP A 48 1.60 6.05 15.35
CA TRP A 48 1.15 4.69 15.07
C TRP A 48 1.02 4.44 13.56
N VAL A 49 0.42 5.37 12.80
CA VAL A 49 0.30 5.27 11.34
C VAL A 49 1.67 5.14 10.65
N ILE A 50 2.65 5.95 11.07
CA ILE A 50 4.02 5.86 10.57
C ILE A 50 4.59 4.47 10.88
N PHE A 51 4.47 4.04 12.14
CA PHE A 51 4.98 2.74 12.58
C PHE A 51 4.36 1.58 11.80
N VAL A 52 3.04 1.57 11.59
CA VAL A 52 2.33 0.53 10.83
C VAL A 52 2.83 0.48 9.39
N HIS A 53 3.02 1.62 8.74
CA HIS A 53 3.52 1.67 7.36
C HIS A 53 4.93 1.09 7.25
N PHE A 54 5.91 1.60 8.02
CA PHE A 54 7.29 1.12 7.94
C PHE A 54 7.43 -0.35 8.36
N SER A 55 6.70 -0.79 9.39
CA SER A 55 6.73 -2.17 9.83
C SER A 55 6.08 -3.14 8.83
N SER A 56 5.06 -2.69 8.08
CA SER A 56 4.46 -3.47 7.00
C SER A 56 5.42 -3.72 5.84
N VAL A 57 6.25 -2.72 5.51
CA VAL A 57 7.29 -2.85 4.47
C VAL A 57 8.40 -3.78 4.94
N LEU A 58 8.84 -3.64 6.20
CA LEU A 58 9.79 -4.58 6.80
C LEU A 58 9.26 -6.02 6.75
N LEU A 59 7.98 -6.23 7.06
CA LEU A 59 7.34 -7.54 6.96
C LEU A 59 7.37 -8.08 5.52
N ALA A 60 7.06 -7.26 4.51
CA ALA A 60 7.12 -7.66 3.11
C ALA A 60 8.54 -8.10 2.71
N LEU A 61 9.57 -7.34 3.12
CA LEU A 61 10.97 -7.68 2.88
C LEU A 61 11.35 -9.01 3.54
N LEU A 62 10.94 -9.24 4.79
CA LEU A 62 11.21 -10.49 5.50
C LEU A 62 10.53 -11.69 4.84
N ILE A 63 9.26 -11.58 4.47
CA ILE A 63 8.53 -12.67 3.79
C ILE A 63 9.18 -13.00 2.45
N ASN A 64 9.56 -11.97 1.69
CA ASN A 64 10.22 -12.16 0.40
C ASN A 64 11.61 -12.80 0.56
N TRP A 65 12.39 -12.37 1.55
CA TRP A 65 13.69 -12.96 1.86
C TRP A 65 13.57 -14.45 2.22
N ILE A 66 12.64 -14.80 3.11
CA ILE A 66 12.36 -16.21 3.48
C ILE A 66 11.89 -17.02 2.28
N SER A 67 11.00 -16.45 1.46
CA SER A 67 10.47 -17.12 0.26
C SER A 67 11.54 -17.44 -0.77
N GLN A 68 12.52 -16.54 -0.95
CA GLN A 68 13.66 -16.75 -1.83
C GLN A 68 14.57 -17.86 -1.32
N GLU A 69 14.87 -17.88 -0.01
CA GLU A 69 15.69 -18.93 0.61
C GLU A 69 15.04 -20.32 0.47
N LEU A 70 13.71 -20.38 0.61
CA LEU A 70 12.94 -21.62 0.49
C LEU A 70 12.61 -22.02 -0.97
N GLN A 71 13.08 -21.25 -1.96
CA GLN A 71 12.78 -21.47 -3.39
C GLN A 71 11.27 -21.60 -3.70
N LEU A 72 10.43 -20.93 -2.90
CA LEU A 72 8.97 -20.96 -3.06
C LEU A 72 8.54 -20.17 -4.30
N SER A 73 9.37 -19.26 -4.79
CA SER A 73 9.18 -18.64 -6.10
C SER A 73 9.83 -19.49 -7.19
N ARG A 74 9.01 -19.91 -8.17
CA ARG A 74 9.43 -20.71 -9.34
C ARG A 74 10.49 -20.02 -10.22
N SER A 75 10.71 -18.72 -10.00
CA SER A 75 11.70 -17.89 -10.69
C SER A 75 12.21 -16.81 -9.73
N PRO A 76 13.53 -16.55 -9.68
CA PRO A 76 14.13 -15.52 -8.82
C PRO A 76 13.62 -14.10 -9.12
N VAL A 77 12.98 -13.90 -10.27
CA VAL A 77 12.42 -12.61 -10.71
C VAL A 77 11.04 -12.33 -10.09
N LEU A 78 10.32 -13.37 -9.63
CA LEU A 78 8.95 -13.24 -9.17
C LEU A 78 8.89 -13.10 -7.65
N VAL A 79 8.60 -11.89 -7.18
CA VAL A 79 8.45 -11.56 -5.76
C VAL A 79 7.10 -12.09 -5.25
N LEU A 80 7.08 -12.70 -4.05
CA LEU A 80 5.85 -13.25 -3.46
C LEU A 80 4.93 -12.15 -2.93
N ILE A 81 5.50 -11.15 -2.26
CA ILE A 81 4.79 -9.98 -1.73
C ILE A 81 5.20 -8.74 -2.51
N ASN A 82 4.28 -8.17 -3.27
CA ASN A 82 4.44 -6.90 -3.96
C ASN A 82 4.30 -5.74 -2.97
N GLU A 83 5.42 -5.07 -2.72
CA GLU A 83 5.52 -3.93 -1.80
C GLU A 83 4.60 -2.75 -2.18
N HIS A 84 4.39 -2.51 -3.49
CA HIS A 84 3.54 -1.40 -3.96
C HIS A 84 2.08 -1.62 -3.58
N VAL A 85 1.58 -2.83 -3.80
CA VAL A 85 0.21 -3.21 -3.44
C VAL A 85 0.05 -3.19 -1.92
N LEU A 86 0.97 -3.80 -1.19
CA LEU A 86 0.93 -3.85 0.28
C LEU A 86 0.92 -2.43 0.89
N ALA A 87 1.86 -1.57 0.50
CA ALA A 87 1.93 -0.19 1.00
C ALA A 87 0.67 0.62 0.66
N THR A 88 0.14 0.45 -0.56
CA THR A 88 -1.09 1.13 -1.00
C THR A 88 -2.30 0.68 -0.17
N VAL A 89 -2.43 -0.62 0.10
CA VAL A 89 -3.51 -1.16 0.93
C VAL A 89 -3.44 -0.62 2.35
N ILE A 90 -2.24 -0.56 2.95
CA ILE A 90 -2.05 0.02 4.28
C ILE A 90 -2.47 1.49 4.30
N ILE A 91 -2.10 2.29 3.30
CA ILE A 91 -2.54 3.69 3.17
C ILE A 91 -4.06 3.77 3.08
N ILE A 92 -4.69 2.94 2.26
CA ILE A 92 -6.15 2.92 2.11
C ILE A 92 -6.82 2.57 3.44
N LEU A 93 -6.31 1.57 4.16
CA LEU A 93 -6.84 1.21 5.47
C LEU A 93 -6.71 2.35 6.48
N ILE A 94 -5.60 3.10 6.47
CA ILE A 94 -5.43 4.30 7.29
C ILE A 94 -6.47 5.36 6.92
N VAL A 95 -6.67 5.63 5.63
CA VAL A 95 -7.67 6.59 5.15
C VAL A 95 -9.07 6.16 5.62
N LEU A 96 -9.45 4.90 5.40
CA LEU A 96 -10.77 4.39 5.72
C LEU A 96 -11.08 4.30 7.22
N THR A 97 -10.07 4.12 8.07
CA THR A 97 -10.27 3.91 9.51
C THR A 97 -10.03 5.16 10.36
N ILE A 98 -9.10 6.03 9.93
CA ILE A 98 -8.72 7.21 10.71
C ILE A 98 -9.29 8.48 10.08
N ILE A 99 -9.20 8.64 8.76
CA ILE A 99 -9.60 9.90 8.10
C ILE A 99 -11.10 9.90 7.80
N LEU A 100 -11.62 8.84 7.19
CA LEU A 100 -13.02 8.72 6.78
C LEU A 100 -14.04 9.06 7.89
N PRO A 101 -13.92 8.56 9.14
CA PRO A 101 -14.89 8.88 10.19
C PRO A 101 -14.84 10.35 10.66
N THR A 102 -13.83 11.12 10.26
CA THR A 102 -13.72 12.54 10.60
C THR A 102 -14.42 13.45 9.58
N LEU A 103 -14.79 12.91 8.42
CA LEU A 103 -15.52 13.63 7.39
C LEU A 103 -17.00 13.70 7.79
N VAL A 104 -17.56 14.90 7.85
CA VAL A 104 -18.97 15.10 8.24
C VAL A 104 -19.91 14.79 7.07
N ASP A 105 -19.51 15.16 5.86
CA ASP A 105 -20.35 15.06 4.67
C ASP A 105 -20.33 13.65 4.07
N GLN A 106 -21.51 13.03 3.97
CA GLN A 106 -21.68 11.67 3.43
C GLN A 106 -21.21 11.56 1.97
N GLU A 107 -21.41 12.61 1.16
CA GLU A 107 -20.95 12.65 -0.23
C GLU A 107 -19.41 12.58 -0.30
N VAL A 108 -18.73 13.32 0.58
CA VAL A 108 -17.26 13.33 0.64
C VAL A 108 -16.74 11.99 1.14
N GLN A 109 -17.42 11.36 2.10
CA GLN A 109 -17.09 9.99 2.53
C GLN A 109 -17.19 9.00 1.38
N LEU A 110 -18.29 9.01 0.62
CA LEU A 110 -18.50 8.11 -0.51
C LEU A 110 -17.43 8.32 -1.60
N LEU A 111 -17.15 9.57 -1.96
CA LEU A 111 -16.11 9.91 -2.93
C LEU A 111 -14.72 9.44 -2.45
N THR A 112 -14.42 9.60 -1.16
CA THR A 112 -13.15 9.14 -0.57
C THR A 112 -13.00 7.62 -0.66
N ILE A 113 -14.06 6.86 -0.35
CA ILE A 113 -14.07 5.41 -0.46
C ILE A 113 -13.87 4.98 -1.92
N LEU A 114 -14.64 5.55 -2.84
CA LEU A 114 -14.57 5.22 -4.27
C LEU A 114 -13.18 5.51 -4.82
N LEU A 115 -12.61 6.67 -4.49
CA LEU A 115 -11.28 7.07 -4.94
C LEU A 115 -10.19 6.15 -4.39
N ALA A 116 -10.31 5.72 -3.13
CA ALA A 116 -9.36 4.79 -2.51
C ALA A 116 -9.35 3.43 -3.24
N PHE A 117 -10.52 2.85 -3.51
CA PHE A 117 -10.61 1.58 -4.25
C PHE A 117 -10.23 1.71 -5.72
N LEU A 118 -10.57 2.83 -6.38
CA LEU A 118 -10.13 3.13 -7.73
C LEU A 118 -8.60 3.22 -7.81
N TRP A 119 -7.97 3.90 -6.84
CA TRP A 119 -6.52 3.99 -6.73
C TRP A 119 -5.88 2.61 -6.56
N LEU A 120 -6.42 1.76 -5.69
CA LEU A 120 -5.95 0.37 -5.52
C LEU A 120 -6.03 -0.42 -6.83
N GLY A 121 -7.14 -0.31 -7.55
CA GLY A 121 -7.33 -0.95 -8.84
C GLY A 121 -6.29 -0.50 -9.87
N MET A 122 -6.00 0.80 -9.92
CA MET A 122 -4.96 1.35 -10.80
C MET A 122 -3.57 0.83 -10.42
N VAL A 123 -3.23 0.75 -9.12
CA VAL A 123 -1.94 0.20 -8.67
C VAL A 123 -1.81 -1.28 -9.02
N ILE A 124 -2.82 -2.09 -8.72
CA ILE A 124 -2.85 -3.53 -9.04
C ILE A 124 -2.66 -3.75 -10.55
N THR A 125 -3.41 -3.03 -11.38
CA THR A 125 -3.29 -3.14 -12.83
C THR A 125 -1.92 -2.70 -13.32
N ALA A 126 -1.36 -1.59 -12.79
CA ALA A 126 -0.02 -1.14 -13.15
C ALA A 126 1.07 -2.18 -12.81
N GLN A 127 0.95 -2.88 -11.68
CA GLN A 127 1.90 -3.92 -11.28
C GLN A 127 1.80 -5.19 -12.16
N LEU A 128 0.57 -5.57 -12.55
CA LEU A 128 0.35 -6.66 -13.51
C LEU A 128 0.91 -6.32 -14.89
N TYR A 129 0.53 -5.17 -15.45
CA TYR A 129 0.95 -4.74 -16.78
C TYR A 129 2.47 -4.51 -16.85
N GLY A 130 3.08 -4.05 -15.76
CA GLY A 130 4.52 -3.90 -15.65
C GLY A 130 5.29 -5.22 -15.52
N GLY A 131 4.59 -6.36 -15.40
CA GLY A 131 5.21 -7.68 -15.21
C GLY A 131 6.01 -7.81 -13.91
N LYS A 132 5.78 -6.93 -12.93
CA LYS A 132 6.53 -6.86 -11.67
C LYS A 132 6.04 -7.85 -10.63
N SER A 133 4.80 -8.33 -10.77
CA SER A 133 4.20 -9.31 -9.86
C SER A 133 3.21 -10.20 -10.59
N SER A 134 3.05 -11.43 -10.12
CA SER A 134 1.94 -12.28 -10.53
C SER A 134 0.64 -11.89 -9.83
N PHE A 135 -0.47 -12.38 -10.37
CA PHE A 135 -1.79 -12.26 -9.73
C PHE A 135 -1.79 -12.85 -8.31
N THR A 136 -1.16 -14.01 -8.13
CA THR A 136 -0.99 -14.64 -6.81
C THR A 136 -0.21 -13.75 -5.86
N GLY A 137 0.86 -13.11 -6.33
CA GLY A 137 1.66 -12.21 -5.49
C GLY A 137 0.86 -10.99 -5.01
N MET A 138 -0.04 -10.47 -5.85
CA MET A 138 -0.93 -9.37 -5.44
C MET A 138 -1.98 -9.80 -4.43
N LEU A 139 -2.59 -10.98 -4.60
CA LEU A 139 -3.52 -11.53 -3.61
C LEU A 139 -2.82 -11.79 -2.28
N ALA A 140 -1.61 -12.36 -2.31
CA ALA A 140 -0.80 -12.55 -1.11
C ALA A 140 -0.50 -11.21 -0.43
N SER A 141 -0.17 -10.17 -1.20
CA SER A 141 0.09 -8.82 -0.68
C SER A 141 -1.14 -8.19 -0.02
N LEU A 142 -2.31 -8.34 -0.64
CA LEU A 142 -3.59 -7.89 -0.07
C LEU A 142 -3.88 -8.60 1.26
N LEU A 143 -3.74 -9.92 1.29
CA LEU A 143 -3.98 -10.71 2.51
C LEU A 143 -2.99 -10.35 3.62
N VAL A 144 -1.69 -10.24 3.30
CA VAL A 144 -0.68 -9.84 4.28
C VAL A 144 -0.97 -8.44 4.81
N ALA A 145 -1.33 -7.48 3.96
CA ALA A 145 -1.67 -6.13 4.40
C ALA A 145 -2.89 -6.13 5.34
N LEU A 146 -3.95 -6.90 5.01
CA LEU A 146 -5.15 -7.02 5.86
C LEU A 146 -4.82 -7.67 7.20
N VAL A 147 -4.11 -8.80 7.20
CA VAL A 147 -3.72 -9.50 8.44
C VAL A 147 -2.83 -8.61 9.30
N TRP A 148 -1.84 -7.94 8.69
CA TRP A 148 -0.96 -7.04 9.40
C TRP A 148 -1.71 -5.85 10.02
N TRP A 149 -2.63 -5.28 9.26
CA TRP A 149 -3.50 -4.21 9.74
C TRP A 149 -4.32 -4.63 10.96
N GLU A 150 -4.93 -5.82 10.90
CA GLU A 150 -5.72 -6.37 12.02
C GLU A 150 -4.86 -6.62 13.26
N ILE A 151 -3.66 -7.19 13.09
CA ILE A 151 -2.70 -7.36 14.19
C ILE A 151 -2.37 -6.00 14.82
N MET A 152 -2.04 -5.01 14.00
CA MET A 152 -1.69 -3.67 14.48
C MET A 152 -2.85 -2.95 15.15
N ARG A 153 -4.07 -3.15 14.66
CA ARG A 153 -5.28 -2.60 15.26
C ARG A 153 -5.55 -3.21 16.64
N ILE A 154 -5.34 -4.52 16.78
CA ILE A 154 -5.42 -5.21 18.08
C ILE A 154 -4.38 -4.63 19.04
N PHE A 155 -3.13 -4.46 18.61
CA PHE A 155 -2.09 -3.81 19.43
C PHE A 155 -2.46 -2.38 19.82
N TYR A 156 -3.04 -1.60 18.91
CA TYR A 156 -3.52 -0.24 19.19
C TYR A 156 -4.53 -0.23 20.35
N PHE A 157 -5.49 -1.16 20.35
CA PHE A 157 -6.51 -1.24 21.41
C PHE A 157 -5.99 -1.84 22.73
N ILE A 158 -5.06 -2.80 22.69
CA ILE A 158 -4.52 -3.43 23.91
C ILE A 158 -3.60 -2.46 24.66
N CYS A 159 -2.84 -1.64 23.94
CA CYS A 159 -1.86 -0.75 24.55
C CYS A 159 -2.46 0.57 25.09
N ASP A 160 -3.80 0.71 25.14
CA ASP A 160 -4.51 1.91 25.62
C ASP A 160 -3.91 3.23 25.07
N PHE A 161 -3.68 3.27 23.77
CA PHE A 161 -3.08 4.40 23.04
C PHE A 161 -4.09 5.50 22.66
#